data_AF-A0A8S1BS96-F1
#
_entry.id   AF-A0A8S1BS96-F1
#
_cell.length_a   1.000
_cell.length_b   1.000
_cell.length_c   1.000
_cell.angle_alpha   90.00
_cell.angle_beta   90.00
_cell.angle_gamma   90.00
#
_symmetry.space_group_name_H-M   'P 1'
#
loop_
_entity.id
_entity.type
_entity.pdbx_description
1 polymer ?
#
loop_
_entity_poly.entity_id
_entity_poly.type
_entity_poly.pdbx_seq_one_letter_code
_entity_poly.pdbx_strand_id
1 'polypeptide(L)' 'NEQGDRKYTLATIDPYGKPTLSAHPARFSPEDKYSRQRIIIKKRFGLLLTQQPEPIL' A
#
# COMPACT_ATOMS: atom_id res chain seq x y z
N ASN A 1 2.87 17.10 1.18
CA ASN A 1 3.54 18.42 1.18
C ASN A 1 5.03 18.21 1.01
N GLU A 2 5.86 19.26 0.91
CA GLU A 2 7.33 19.09 1.01
C GLU A 2 7.74 18.40 2.32
N GLN A 3 6.82 18.37 3.30
CA GLN A 3 6.89 17.66 4.58
C GLN A 3 6.46 16.17 4.52
N GLY A 4 6.11 15.62 3.35
CA GLY A 4 5.68 14.22 3.21
C GLY A 4 4.20 13.94 3.52
N ASP A 5 3.42 14.95 3.92
CA ASP A 5 2.00 14.75 4.23
C ASP A 5 1.16 14.36 3.02
N ARG A 6 0.16 13.50 3.26
CA ARG A 6 -0.82 13.06 2.27
C ARG A 6 -1.72 14.23 1.87
N LYS A 7 -1.80 14.53 0.57
CA LYS A 7 -2.71 15.55 0.01
C LYS A 7 -4.03 14.90 -0.41
N TYR A 8 -5.14 15.39 0.10
CA TYR A 8 -6.49 14.90 -0.22
C TYR A 8 -7.14 15.76 -1.30
N THR A 9 -7.88 15.14 -2.20
CA THR A 9 -8.60 15.81 -3.29
C THR A 9 -9.80 14.96 -3.72
N LEU A 10 -10.78 15.60 -4.35
CA LEU A 10 -11.90 14.93 -5.03
C LEU A 10 -11.65 14.75 -6.54
N ALA A 11 -10.56 15.35 -7.07
CA ALA A 11 -10.18 15.19 -8.47
C ALA A 11 -9.77 13.75 -8.77
N THR A 12 -10.08 13.26 -9.97
CA THR A 12 -9.71 11.90 -10.43
C THR A 12 -8.24 11.80 -10.85
N ILE A 13 -7.63 12.93 -11.20
CA ILE A 13 -6.25 13.01 -11.71
C ILE A 13 -5.47 13.98 -10.82
N ASP A 14 -4.25 13.61 -10.45
CA ASP A 14 -3.35 14.45 -9.68
C ASP A 14 -2.67 15.52 -10.57
N PRO A 15 -1.97 16.53 -9.98
CA PRO A 15 -1.29 17.56 -10.77
C PRO A 15 -0.19 17.04 -11.71
N TYR A 16 0.22 15.78 -11.58
CA TYR A 16 1.24 15.13 -12.38
C TYR A 16 0.65 14.15 -13.41
N GLY A 17 -0.68 14.14 -13.59
CA GLY A 17 -1.37 13.28 -14.55
C GLY A 17 -1.61 11.83 -14.08
N LYS A 18 -1.33 11.49 -12.82
CA LYS A 18 -1.57 10.15 -12.26
C LYS A 18 -2.99 10.05 -11.69
N PRO A 19 -3.63 8.88 -11.77
CA PRO A 19 -4.93 8.67 -11.15
C PRO A 19 -4.84 8.80 -9.62
N THR A 20 -5.81 9.48 -9.02
CA THR A 20 -5.90 9.59 -7.56
C THR A 20 -6.40 8.28 -6.95
N LEU A 21 -6.05 8.06 -5.68
CA LEU A 21 -6.38 6.85 -4.94
C LEU A 21 -7.32 7.18 -3.78
N SER A 22 -8.14 6.22 -3.39
CA SER A 22 -8.98 6.35 -2.20
C SER A 22 -8.12 6.63 -0.96
N ALA A 23 -8.58 7.59 -0.16
CA ALA A 23 -8.00 7.89 1.13
C ALA A 23 -8.24 6.76 2.16
N HIS A 24 -9.29 5.96 1.95
CA HIS A 24 -9.67 4.88 2.85
C HIS A 24 -8.88 3.59 2.55
N PRO A 25 -8.48 2.84 3.58
CA PRO A 25 -7.85 1.54 3.39
C PRO A 25 -8.83 0.53 2.80
N ALA A 26 -8.30 -0.54 2.22
CA ALA A 26 -9.11 -1.67 1.77
C ALA A 26 -9.90 -2.27 2.95
N ARG A 27 -11.16 -2.66 2.70
CA ARG A 27 -12.03 -3.26 3.71
C ARG A 27 -11.44 -4.58 4.22
N PHE A 28 -11.43 -4.77 5.54
CA PHE A 28 -11.09 -6.05 6.15
C PHE A 28 -12.15 -7.11 5.85
N SER A 29 -11.71 -8.33 5.52
CA SER A 29 -12.56 -9.51 5.38
C SER A 29 -11.92 -10.68 6.11
N PRO A 30 -12.61 -11.35 7.04
CA PRO A 30 -12.04 -12.49 7.76
C PRO A 30 -11.63 -13.66 6.85
N GLU A 31 -12.37 -13.90 5.78
CA GLU A 31 -12.11 -15.00 4.83
C GLU A 31 -10.79 -14.82 4.06
N ASP A 32 -10.42 -13.57 3.79
CA ASP A 32 -9.21 -13.22 3.05
C ASP A 32 -8.96 -14.08 1.78
N LYS A 33 -9.98 -14.15 0.91
CA LYS A 33 -10.01 -14.99 -0.31
C LYS A 33 -8.77 -14.87 -1.20
N TYR A 34 -8.11 -13.71 -1.22
CA TYR A 34 -6.93 -13.43 -2.05
C TYR A 34 -5.60 -13.40 -1.26
N SER A 35 -5.58 -14.00 -0.06
CA SER A 35 -4.41 -14.10 0.81
C SER A 35 -3.19 -14.66 0.08
N ARG A 36 -3.35 -15.76 -0.65
CA ARG A 36 -2.29 -16.43 -1.41
C ARG A 36 -1.63 -15.49 -2.42
N GLN A 37 -2.42 -14.78 -3.22
CA GLN A 37 -1.95 -13.84 -4.23
C GLN A 37 -1.20 -12.68 -3.58
N ARG A 38 -1.75 -12.12 -2.48
CA ARG A 38 -1.11 -11.03 -1.74
C ARG A 38 0.26 -11.45 -1.19
N ILE A 39 0.37 -12.64 -0.60
CA ILE A 39 1.64 -13.16 -0.06
C ILE A 39 2.67 -13.38 -1.16
N ILE A 40 2.26 -13.98 -2.30
CA ILE A 40 3.15 -14.23 -3.44
C ILE A 40 3.72 -12.91 -3.99
N ILE A 41 2.88 -11.90 -4.17
CA ILE A 41 3.31 -10.58 -4.66
C ILE A 41 4.29 -9.95 -3.67
N LYS A 42 3.97 -9.95 -2.37
CA LYS A 42 4.88 -9.42 -1.34
C LYS A 42 6.23 -10.14 -1.36
N LYS A 43 6.24 -11.47 -1.48
CA LYS A 43 7.46 -12.27 -1.56
C LYS A 43 8.32 -11.91 -2.77
N ARG A 44 7.69 -11.75 -3.94
CA ARG A 44 8.36 -11.41 -5.20
C ARG A 44 9.09 -10.05 -5.13
N PHE A 45 8.52 -9.09 -4.41
CA PHE A 45 9.09 -7.75 -4.25
C PHE A 45 9.90 -7.56 -2.96
N GLY A 46 10.17 -8.62 -2.19
CA GLY A 46 10.96 -8.50 -0.96
C GLY A 46 10.26 -7.76 0.18
N LEU A 47 8.92 -7.64 0.14
CA LEU A 47 8.13 -6.83 1.08
C LEU A 47 7.64 -7.64 2.30
N LEU A 48 7.99 -8.91 2.42
CA LEU A 48 7.68 -9.67 3.63
C LEU A 48 8.62 -9.27 4.76
N LEU A 49 8.08 -9.13 5.97
CA LEU A 49 8.88 -8.78 7.14
C LEU A 49 9.97 -9.81 7.43
N THR A 50 9.70 -11.09 7.11
CA THR A 50 10.67 -12.19 7.22
C THR A 50 11.81 -12.13 6.20
N GLN A 51 11.71 -11.26 5.20
CA GLN A 51 12.79 -11.01 4.22
C GLN A 51 13.65 -9.81 4.63
N GLN A 52 13.22 -9.02 5.62
CA GLN A 52 13.96 -7.85 6.11
C GLN A 52 14.91 -8.28 7.23
N PRO A 53 16.06 -7.58 7.42
CA PRO A 53 16.94 -7.82 8.54
C PRO A 53 16.20 -7.60 9.86
N GLU A 54 16.65 -8.27 10.93
CA GLU A 54 16.09 -8.04 12.26
C GLU A 54 16.21 -6.55 12.63
N PRO A 55 15.14 -5.95 13.18
CA PRO A 55 15.21 -4.57 13.62
C PRO A 55 16.27 -4.46 14.72
N ILE A 56 17.20 -3.52 14.54
CA ILE A 56 18.17 -3.18 15.58
C ILE A 56 17.38 -2.51 16.71
N LEU A 57 17.40 -3.11 17.91
CA LEU A 57 16.77 -2.57 19.11
C LEU A 57 17.46 -1.29 19.58
#